data_AF-V2YFF1-F1
#
_entry.id   AF-V2YFF1-F1
#
_cell.length_a   1.000
_cell.length_b   1.000
_cell.length_c   1.000
_cell.angle_alpha   90.00
_cell.angle_beta   90.00
_cell.angle_gamma   90.00
#
_symmetry.space_group_name_H-M   'P 1'
#
loop_
_entity.id
_entity.type
_entity.pdbx_description
1 polymer ?
#
loop_
_entity_poly.entity_id
_entity_poly.type
_entity_poly.pdbx_seq_one_letter_code
_entity_poly.pdbx_strand_id
1 'polypeptide(L)' 'MDIAGADEIYTVSGAQSIAAFAYGTAQIPSVGIIVGLGNQYAAEAKRQCYGQVGIDFVASPSEVLALADECADPRILGG' A
#
# COMPACT_ATOMS: atom_id res chain seq x y z
N MET A 1 7.08 -17.81 3.49
CA MET A 1 5.66 -17.79 3.92
C MET A 1 5.57 -17.77 5.45
N ASP A 2 6.43 -16.98 6.11
CA ASP A 2 7.03 -17.43 7.37
C ASP A 2 6.27 -17.00 8.65
N ILE A 3 5.40 -15.97 8.57
CA ILE A 3 4.61 -15.53 9.72
C ILE A 3 3.23 -14.98 9.30
N ALA A 4 3.18 -14.22 8.19
CA ALA A 4 1.95 -13.54 7.74
C ALA A 4 1.07 -14.37 6.78
N GLY A 5 1.48 -15.59 6.40
CA GLY A 5 0.65 -16.50 5.59
C GLY A 5 0.51 -16.14 4.10
N ALA A 6 1.47 -15.44 3.50
CA ALA A 6 1.44 -15.17 2.05
C ALA A 6 1.60 -16.46 1.24
N ASP A 7 0.70 -16.73 0.29
CA ASP A 7 0.72 -17.93 -0.56
C ASP A 7 1.81 -17.91 -1.64
N GLU A 8 1.99 -16.74 -2.27
CA GLU A 8 2.89 -16.58 -3.43
C GLU A 8 3.71 -15.28 -3.33
N ILE A 9 4.92 -15.31 -3.89
CA ILE A 9 5.83 -14.15 -3.94
C ILE A 9 6.32 -13.96 -5.37
N TYR A 10 6.14 -12.75 -5.90
CA TYR A 10 6.54 -12.37 -7.24
C TYR A 10 7.56 -11.25 -7.18
N THR A 11 8.70 -11.41 -7.87
CA THR A 11 9.74 -10.37 -7.98
C THR A 11 9.39 -9.36 -9.07
N VAL A 12 8.28 -8.63 -8.89
CA VAL A 12 7.77 -7.61 -9.81
C VAL A 12 7.33 -6.38 -9.01
N SER A 13 7.45 -5.18 -9.58
CA SER A 13 7.09 -3.93 -8.91
C SER A 13 6.61 -2.87 -9.91
N GLY A 14 6.25 -1.68 -9.42
CA GLY A 14 5.86 -0.55 -10.28
C GLY A 14 4.45 -0.63 -10.83
N ALA A 15 4.14 0.17 -11.85
CA ALA A 15 2.82 0.20 -12.47
C ALA A 15 2.47 -1.15 -13.15
N GLN A 16 3.46 -1.84 -13.70
CA GLN A 16 3.28 -3.12 -14.37
C GLN A 16 2.85 -4.25 -13.42
N SER A 17 3.28 -4.22 -12.15
CA SER A 17 2.78 -5.21 -11.18
C SER A 17 1.31 -4.99 -10.88
N ILE A 18 0.88 -3.73 -10.75
CA ILE A 18 -0.53 -3.38 -10.54
C ILE A 18 -1.39 -3.88 -11.71
N ALA A 19 -0.96 -3.65 -12.95
CA ALA A 19 -1.66 -4.16 -14.13
C ALA A 19 -1.69 -5.70 -14.16
N ALA A 20 -0.58 -6.36 -13.86
CA ALA A 20 -0.51 -7.82 -13.83
C ALA A 20 -1.49 -8.43 -12.80
N PHE A 21 -1.61 -7.84 -11.61
CA PHE A 21 -2.55 -8.30 -10.59
C PHE A 21 -4.01 -7.87 -10.86
N ALA A 22 -4.24 -6.76 -11.57
CA ALA A 22 -5.58 -6.32 -11.92
C ALA A 22 -6.22 -7.15 -13.07
N TYR A 23 -5.42 -7.48 -14.09
CA TYR A 23 -5.90 -8.13 -15.32
C TYR A 23 -5.50 -9.60 -15.44
N GLY A 24 -4.50 -10.04 -14.66
CA GLY A 24 -3.89 -11.35 -14.80
C GLY A 24 -2.90 -11.42 -15.96
N THR A 25 -2.00 -12.39 -15.88
CA THR A 25 -1.06 -12.78 -16.93
C THR A 25 -0.99 -14.30 -17.00
N ALA A 26 -0.17 -14.86 -17.89
CA ALA A 26 0.07 -16.30 -17.94
C ALA A 26 0.69 -16.88 -16.65
N GLN A 27 1.32 -16.04 -15.82
CA GLN A 27 2.01 -16.46 -14.60
C GLN A 27 1.45 -15.85 -13.31
N ILE A 28 0.73 -14.72 -13.40
CA ILE A 28 0.19 -13.98 -12.26
C ILE A 28 -1.33 -14.00 -12.39
N PRO A 29 -2.08 -14.67 -11.49
CA PRO A 29 -3.53 -14.61 -11.51
C PRO A 29 -4.03 -13.21 -11.15
N SER A 30 -5.19 -12.81 -11.68
CA SER A 30 -5.84 -11.58 -11.23
C SER A 30 -6.35 -11.73 -9.79
N VAL A 31 -6.39 -10.62 -9.05
CA VAL A 31 -6.81 -10.57 -7.65
C VAL A 31 -8.04 -9.70 -7.46
N GLY A 32 -8.75 -9.88 -6.34
CA GLY A 32 -9.91 -9.06 -5.99
C GLY A 32 -9.55 -7.69 -5.43
N ILE A 33 -8.39 -7.55 -4.78
CA ILE A 33 -7.94 -6.29 -4.17
C ILE A 33 -6.42 -6.18 -4.22
N ILE A 34 -5.91 -4.97 -4.45
CA ILE A 34 -4.48 -4.64 -4.36
C ILE A 34 -4.26 -3.64 -3.23
N VAL A 35 -3.50 -4.06 -2.22
CA VAL A 35 -3.19 -3.26 -1.02
C VAL A 35 -1.72 -2.85 -0.97
N GLY A 36 -1.43 -1.78 -0.24
CA GLY A 36 -0.06 -1.33 0.03
C GLY A 36 0.31 -0.03 -0.68
N LEU A 37 1.25 0.69 -0.06
CA LEU A 37 1.78 1.94 -0.57
C LEU A 37 2.77 1.69 -1.71
N GLY A 38 2.93 2.69 -2.57
CA GLY A 38 3.91 2.66 -3.65
C GLY A 38 4.28 4.07 -4.10
N ASN A 39 5.20 4.16 -5.04
CA ASN A 39 5.56 5.44 -5.65
C ASN A 39 4.39 6.02 -6.48
N GLN A 40 4.58 7.23 -7.03
CA GLN A 40 3.59 7.91 -7.87
C GLN A 40 3.05 7.06 -9.04
N TYR A 41 3.87 6.17 -9.61
CA TYR A 41 3.47 5.30 -10.72
C TYR A 41 2.52 4.19 -10.24
N ALA A 42 2.80 3.59 -9.07
CA ALA A 42 1.92 2.60 -8.48
C ALA A 42 0.59 3.23 -8.04
N ALA A 43 0.63 4.44 -7.48
CA ALA A 43 -0.57 5.18 -7.09
C ALA A 43 -1.46 5.51 -8.31
N GLU A 44 -0.86 6.03 -9.39
CA GLU A 44 -1.60 6.32 -10.62
C GLU A 44 -2.13 5.05 -11.30
N ALA A 45 -1.35 3.97 -11.32
CA ALA A 45 -1.81 2.68 -11.86
C ALA A 45 -2.99 2.11 -11.06
N LYS A 46 -2.95 2.18 -9.71
CA LYS A 46 -4.09 1.81 -8.85
C LYS A 46 -5.32 2.65 -9.18
N ARG A 47 -5.15 3.97 -9.38
CA ARG A 47 -6.23 4.88 -9.75
C ARG A 47 -6.87 4.52 -11.10
N GLN A 48 -6.05 4.20 -12.10
CA GLN A 48 -6.54 3.80 -13.43
C GLN A 48 -7.23 2.43 -13.43
N CYS A 49 -6.81 1.51 -12.57
CA CYS A 49 -7.40 0.17 -12.45
C CYS A 49 -8.59 0.11 -11.49
N TYR A 50 -8.95 1.21 -10.85
CA TYR A 50 -10.09 1.24 -9.92
C TYR A 50 -11.38 0.86 -10.64
N GLY A 51 -12.15 -0.05 -10.04
CA GLY A 51 -13.37 -0.63 -10.63
C GLY A 51 -13.12 -1.93 -11.41
N GLN A 52 -11.91 -2.13 -11.95
CA GLN A 52 -11.46 -3.44 -12.44
C GLN A 52 -10.98 -4.32 -11.27
N VAL A 53 -10.30 -3.72 -10.30
CA VAL A 53 -9.83 -4.36 -9.06
C VAL A 53 -10.11 -3.44 -7.88
N GLY A 54 -10.32 -4.01 -6.70
CA GLY A 54 -10.37 -3.24 -5.47
C GLY A 54 -9.01 -2.58 -5.18
N ILE A 55 -9.03 -1.35 -4.69
CA ILE A 55 -7.85 -0.69 -4.11
C ILE A 55 -8.20 -0.23 -2.69
N ASP A 56 -7.20 -0.17 -1.82
CA ASP A 56 -7.33 0.27 -0.43
C ASP A 56 -7.58 1.78 -0.32
N PHE A 57 -6.56 2.60 -0.59
CA PHE A 57 -6.63 4.05 -0.52
C PHE A 57 -5.51 4.67 -1.36
N VAL A 58 -5.67 5.94 -1.73
CA VAL A 58 -4.58 6.72 -2.35
C VAL A 58 -3.68 7.23 -1.23
N ALA A 59 -2.37 6.98 -1.35
CA ALA A 59 -1.39 7.35 -0.35
C ALA A 59 -1.45 8.86 -0.02
N SER A 60 -1.59 9.18 1.26
CA SER A 60 -1.41 10.51 1.83
C SER A 60 -0.14 10.51 2.69
N PRO A 61 0.56 11.65 2.88
CA PRO A 61 1.64 11.73 3.85
C PRO A 61 1.20 11.24 5.23
N SER A 62 2.06 10.51 5.92
CA SER A 62 1.82 10.13 7.31
C SER A 62 1.87 11.37 8.20
N GLU A 63 0.94 11.46 9.15
CA GLU A 63 0.84 12.57 10.10
C GLU A 63 0.67 12.04 11.52
N VAL A 64 1.14 12.81 12.50
CA VAL A 64 1.01 12.52 13.93
C VAL A 64 0.68 13.83 14.65
N LEU A 65 -0.30 13.80 15.56
CA LEU A 65 -0.68 14.91 16.42
C LEU A 65 -0.55 14.49 17.89
N ALA A 66 0.19 15.28 18.68
CA ALA A 66 0.28 15.10 20.12
C ALA A 66 -0.37 16.27 20.85
N LEU A 67 -1.28 15.99 21.78
CA LEU A 67 -1.86 16.96 22.70
C LEU A 67 -1.23 16.76 24.07
N ALA A 68 -0.68 17.82 24.64
CA ALA A 68 0.10 17.77 25.87
C ALA A 68 -0.35 18.86 26.84
N ASP A 69 -0.53 18.49 28.11
CA ASP A 69 -0.80 19.41 29.21
C ASP A 69 0.48 19.74 29.99
N GLU A 70 0.33 20.47 31.09
CA GLU A 70 1.45 20.91 31.93
C GLU A 70 2.21 19.77 32.63
N CYS A 71 1.64 18.56 32.70
CA CYS A 71 2.28 17.40 33.32
C CYS A 71 3.11 16.57 32.32
N ALA A 72 3.04 16.87 31.03
CA ALA A 72 3.71 16.07 30.01
C ALA A 72 5.24 16.22 30.03
N ASP A 73 5.97 15.10 29.90
CA ASP A 73 7.44 15.11 29.78
C ASP A 73 7.86 15.51 28.36
N PRO A 74 8.51 16.67 28.16
CA PRO A 74 8.88 17.15 26.83
C PRO A 74 9.87 16.23 26.12
N ARG A 75 10.63 15.38 26.83
CA ARG A 75 11.60 14.44 26.22
C ARG A 75 10.91 13.28 25.49
N ILE A 76 9.65 13.01 25.82
CA ILE A 76 8.84 11.98 25.16
C ILE A 76 8.15 12.57 23.92
N LEU A 77 7.82 13.86 23.97
CA LEU A 77 7.08 14.56 22.91
C LEU A 77 8.00 15.18 21.84
N GLY A 78 9.16 15.69 22.25
CA GLY A 78 10.15 16.29 21.38
C GLY A 78 11.44 15.47 21.42
N GLY A 79 11.70 14.76 20.33
CA GLY A 79 13.07 14.41 19.91
C GLY A 79 13.66 15.56 19.10
#